data_AF-A0A9W6CN34-F1
#
_entry.id   AF-A0A9W6CN34-F1
#
_cell.length_a   1.000
_cell.length_b   1.000
_cell.length_c   1.000
_cell.angle_alpha   90.00
_cell.angle_beta   90.00
_cell.angle_gamma   90.00
#
_symmetry.space_group_name_H-M   'P 1'
#
loop_
_entity.id
_entity.type
_entity.pdbx_description
1 polymer ?
#
loop_
_entity_poly.entity_id
_entity_poly.type
_entity_poly.pdbx_seq_one_letter_code
_entity_poly.pdbx_strand_id
1 'polypeptide(L)'
;MTAAAPELVLTLGEIAALFRRSKAAASKHVARLMSGHGFPQPLPGRKPRLWSRQQVELWLARAGTSAGTGSPQLVPAEDPRLTPAAIAAGRARLEARYGGGA
;
A
#
# COMPACT_ATOMS: atom_id res chain seq x y z
N MET A 1 18.06 2.11 -25.01
CA MET A 1 16.64 2.28 -24.61
C MET A 1 16.63 2.60 -23.12
N THR A 2 16.61 3.89 -22.79
CA THR A 2 16.71 4.36 -21.39
C THR A 2 15.39 4.13 -20.70
N ALA A 3 15.35 3.22 -19.73
CA ALA A 3 14.20 3.03 -18.86
C ALA A 3 13.93 4.37 -18.15
N ALA A 4 12.90 5.09 -18.60
CA ALA A 4 12.41 6.25 -17.90
C ALA A 4 12.01 5.80 -16.50
N ALA A 5 12.70 6.31 -15.48
CA ALA A 5 12.36 6.04 -14.09
C ALA A 5 10.85 6.25 -13.93
N PRO A 6 10.10 5.28 -13.40
CA PRO A 6 8.67 5.47 -13.21
C PRO A 6 8.51 6.65 -12.25
N GLU A 7 7.97 7.76 -12.77
CA GLU A 7 7.53 8.90 -11.96
C GLU A 7 6.77 8.34 -10.76
N LEU A 8 7.31 8.61 -9.56
CA LEU A 8 6.81 8.05 -8.29
C LEU A 8 5.36 8.50 -7.99
N VAL A 9 4.87 9.45 -8.77
CA VAL A 9 3.56 10.07 -8.65
C VAL A 9 2.75 9.89 -9.93
N LEU A 10 1.43 9.92 -9.77
CA LEU A 10 0.46 9.90 -10.84
C LEU A 10 -0.40 11.16 -10.75
N THR A 11 -0.59 11.79 -11.89
CA THR A 11 -1.58 12.85 -12.07
C THR A 11 -2.98 12.27 -12.29
N LEU A 12 -4.01 13.10 -12.14
CA LEU A 12 -5.38 12.70 -12.50
C LEU A 12 -5.49 12.29 -13.98
N GLY A 13 -4.65 12.85 -14.87
CA GLY A 13 -4.64 12.50 -16.29
C GLY A 13 -4.13 11.07 -16.52
N GLU A 14 -3.06 10.69 -15.83
CA GLU A 14 -2.52 9.33 -15.90
C GLU A 14 -3.47 8.32 -15.27
N ILE A 15 -4.09 8.67 -14.14
CA ILE A 15 -5.15 7.83 -13.54
C ILE A 15 -6.33 7.66 -14.50
N ALA A 16 -6.72 8.71 -15.22
CA ALA A 16 -7.78 8.63 -16.22
C ALA A 16 -7.42 7.68 -17.37
N ALA A 17 -6.15 7.69 -17.81
CA ALA A 17 -5.64 6.75 -18.81
C ALA A 17 -5.66 5.31 -18.30
N LEU A 18 -5.27 5.05 -17.04
CA LEU A 18 -5.36 3.73 -16.42
C LEU A 18 -6.78 3.18 -16.41
N PHE A 19 -7.77 4.03 -16.12
CA PHE A 19 -9.19 3.65 -16.14
C PHE A 19 -9.83 3.72 -17.53
N ARG A 20 -9.07 4.06 -18.59
CA ARG A 20 -9.57 4.28 -19.96
C ARG A 20 -10.78 5.21 -20.03
N ARG A 21 -10.75 6.30 -19.24
CA ARG A 21 -11.84 7.27 -19.11
C ARG A 21 -11.37 8.69 -19.38
N SER A 22 -12.31 9.59 -19.66
CA SER A 22 -12.02 11.02 -19.70
C SER A 22 -11.65 11.55 -18.32
N LYS A 23 -10.86 12.63 -18.26
CA LYS A 23 -10.40 13.23 -17.00
C LYS A 23 -11.56 13.63 -16.06
N ALA A 24 -12.65 14.15 -16.64
CA ALA A 24 -13.85 14.51 -15.88
C ALA A 24 -14.56 13.29 -15.28
N ALA A 25 -14.71 12.22 -16.07
CA ALA A 25 -15.29 10.97 -15.59
C ALA A 25 -14.41 10.29 -14.54
N ALA A 26 -13.09 10.28 -14.75
CA ALA A 26 -12.12 9.75 -13.80
C ALA A 26 -12.14 10.51 -12.46
N SER A 27 -12.28 11.84 -12.47
CA SER A 27 -12.40 12.62 -11.23
C SER A 27 -13.59 12.19 -10.37
N LYS A 28 -14.78 12.07 -10.97
CA LYS A 28 -15.99 11.60 -10.27
C LYS A 28 -15.84 10.16 -9.79
N HIS A 29 -15.24 9.31 -10.63
CA HIS A 29 -15.00 7.91 -10.31
C HIS A 29 -14.04 7.76 -9.12
N VAL A 30 -12.90 8.48 -9.13
CA VAL A 30 -11.93 8.49 -8.02
C VAL A 30 -12.57 8.98 -6.74
N ALA A 31 -13.37 10.05 -6.77
CA ALA A 31 -14.08 10.52 -5.57
C ALA A 31 -15.01 9.46 -4.97
N ARG A 32 -15.71 8.70 -5.84
CA ARG A 32 -16.54 7.56 -5.42
C ARG A 32 -15.70 6.42 -4.84
N LEU A 33 -14.58 6.07 -5.49
CA LEU A 33 -13.68 5.01 -4.99
C LEU A 33 -13.02 5.38 -3.66
N MET A 34 -12.67 6.66 -3.45
CA MET A 34 -12.14 7.13 -2.17
C MET A 34 -13.18 7.00 -1.05
N SER A 35 -14.45 7.32 -1.35
CA SER A 35 -15.52 7.30 -0.35
C SER A 35 -16.03 5.89 -0.02
N GLY A 36 -16.08 4.99 -1.02
CA GLY A 36 -16.71 3.67 -0.88
C GLY A 36 -15.77 2.46 -0.94
N HIS A 37 -14.55 2.63 -1.45
CA HIS A 37 -13.67 1.49 -1.79
C HIS A 37 -12.22 1.69 -1.31
N GLY A 38 -11.97 2.69 -0.46
CA GLY A 38 -10.66 2.92 0.15
C GLY A 38 -9.56 3.28 -0.85
N PHE A 39 -9.89 3.93 -1.97
CA PHE A 39 -8.89 4.38 -2.94
C PHE A 39 -7.88 5.33 -2.29
N PRO A 40 -6.58 5.28 -2.68
CA PRO A 40 -5.54 6.11 -2.09
C PRO A 40 -5.88 7.61 -2.13
N GLN A 41 -5.60 8.29 -1.02
CA GLN A 41 -5.74 9.74 -0.97
C GLN A 41 -4.63 10.42 -1.80
N PRO A 42 -4.93 11.58 -2.39
CA PRO A 42 -3.90 12.38 -3.04
C PRO A 42 -2.88 12.87 -2.00
N LEU A 43 -1.64 13.09 -2.45
CA LEU A 43 -0.55 13.60 -1.63
C LEU A 43 -0.90 15.01 -1.10
N PRO A 44 -0.68 15.26 0.20
CA PRO A 44 -1.03 16.54 0.82
C PRO A 44 -0.19 17.70 0.25
N GLY A 45 -0.78 18.90 0.22
CA GLY A 45 -0.07 20.13 -0.16
C GLY A 45 0.28 20.29 -1.65
N ARG A 46 -0.12 19.36 -2.52
CA ARG A 46 0.16 19.44 -3.96
C ARG A 46 -1.08 19.86 -4.77
N LYS A 47 -0.92 20.92 -5.57
CA LYS A 47 -1.84 21.33 -6.64
C LYS A 47 -1.06 21.32 -7.96
N PRO A 48 -1.49 20.59 -9.01
CA PRO A 48 -2.68 19.74 -9.09
C PRO A 48 -2.60 18.52 -8.13
N ARG A 49 -3.74 17.87 -7.88
CA ARG A 49 -3.79 16.64 -7.07
C ARG A 49 -2.90 15.58 -7.70
N LEU A 50 -2.01 14.99 -6.90
CA LEU A 50 -1.10 13.91 -7.27
C LEU A 50 -1.35 12.72 -6.36
N TRP A 51 -1.13 11.52 -6.86
CA TRP A 51 -1.23 10.27 -6.10
C TRP A 51 0.10 9.54 -6.12
N SER A 52 0.43 8.76 -5.09
CA SER A 52 1.58 7.86 -5.17
C SER A 52 1.29 6.74 -6.17
N ARG A 53 2.18 6.54 -7.14
CA ARG A 53 2.07 5.46 -8.13
C ARG A 53 1.98 4.10 -7.43
N GLN A 54 2.91 3.84 -6.51
CA GLN A 54 2.99 2.57 -5.76
C GLN A 54 1.68 2.27 -5.00
N GLN A 55 1.07 3.27 -4.34
CA GLN A 55 -0.18 3.06 -3.61
C GLN A 55 -1.35 2.73 -4.55
N VAL A 56 -1.43 3.40 -5.70
CA VAL A 56 -2.47 3.13 -6.70
C VAL A 56 -2.29 1.74 -7.32
N GLU A 57 -1.06 1.35 -7.66
CA GLU A 57 -0.76 0.01 -8.19
C GLU A 57 -1.09 -1.09 -7.18
N LEU A 58 -0.71 -0.93 -5.91
CA LEU A 58 -1.06 -1.89 -4.85
C LEU A 58 -2.59 -2.00 -4.65
N TRP A 59 -3.30 -0.87 -4.69
CA TRP A 59 -4.76 -0.87 -4.60
C TRP A 59 -5.39 -1.58 -5.80
N LEU A 60 -4.89 -1.35 -7.02
CA LEU A 60 -5.37 -2.04 -8.23
C LEU A 60 -5.10 -3.55 -8.18
N ALA A 61 -3.90 -3.95 -7.73
CA ALA A 61 -3.55 -5.35 -7.54
C ALA A 61 -4.49 -6.05 -6.55
N ARG A 62 -4.87 -5.35 -5.46
CA ARG A 62 -5.85 -5.82 -4.48
C ARG A 62 -7.28 -5.86 -5.03
N ALA A 63 -7.66 -4.89 -5.84
CA ALA A 63 -8.98 -4.83 -6.48
C ALA A 63 -9.16 -5.98 -7.49
N GLY A 64 -8.11 -6.30 -8.26
CA GLY A 64 -8.09 -7.42 -9.19
C GLY A 64 -8.15 -8.80 -8.52
N THR A 65 -7.60 -8.93 -7.32
CA THR A 65 -7.71 -10.17 -6.51
C THR A 65 -9.04 -10.30 -5.78
N SER A 66 -9.79 -9.21 -5.57
CA SER A 66 -11.06 -9.20 -4.84
C SER A 66 -12.30 -9.47 -5.72
N ALA A 67 -12.13 -9.69 -7.03
CA ALA A 67 -13.24 -10.04 -7.93
C ALA A 67 -13.64 -11.53 -7.85
N GLY A 68 -12.91 -12.35 -7.08
CA GLY A 68 -13.33 -13.69 -6.67
C GLY A 68 -13.53 -13.71 -5.16
N THR A 69 -14.77 -13.84 -4.72
CA THR A 69 -15.22 -14.42 -3.44
C THR A 69 -14.23 -14.39 -2.27
N GLY A 70 -14.56 -13.57 -1.27
CA GLY A 70 -14.07 -13.73 0.09
C GLY A 70 -13.22 -12.56 0.54
N SER A 71 -13.65 -11.93 1.62
CA SER A 71 -12.80 -11.14 2.50
C SER A 71 -11.39 -11.75 2.56
N PRO A 72 -10.30 -10.99 2.39
CA PRO A 72 -9.03 -11.47 2.87
C PRO A 72 -9.17 -11.54 4.38
N GLN A 73 -9.56 -12.71 4.89
CA GLN A 73 -9.19 -13.12 6.22
C GLN A 73 -7.67 -13.03 6.17
N LEU A 74 -7.15 -11.95 6.73
CA LEU A 74 -5.74 -11.79 7.03
C LEU A 74 -5.48 -12.90 8.05
N VAL A 75 -5.23 -14.13 7.56
CA VAL A 75 -4.46 -15.09 8.33
C VAL A 75 -3.13 -14.37 8.45
N PRO A 76 -2.73 -13.88 9.63
CA PRO A 76 -1.36 -13.42 9.77
C PRO A 76 -0.54 -14.63 9.36
N ALA A 77 0.27 -14.51 8.31
CA ALA A 77 1.35 -15.46 8.12
C ALA A 77 2.11 -15.40 9.44
N GLU A 78 1.92 -16.40 10.30
CA GLU A 78 2.63 -16.52 11.56
C GLU A 78 4.10 -16.57 11.18
N ASP A 79 4.76 -15.41 11.20
CA ASP A 79 6.19 -15.35 11.02
C ASP A 79 6.76 -16.19 12.15
N PRO A 80 7.43 -17.32 11.87
CA PRO A 80 7.94 -18.21 12.91
C PRO A 80 8.93 -17.49 13.85
N ARG A 81 9.42 -16.31 13.46
CA ARG A 81 10.27 -15.43 14.27
C ARG A 81 9.51 -14.61 15.33
N LEU A 82 8.18 -14.50 15.20
CA LEU A 82 7.31 -13.79 16.15
C LEU A 82 6.65 -14.74 17.17
N THR A 83 7.07 -16.01 17.21
CA THR A 83 6.62 -16.93 18.24
C THR A 83 7.07 -16.46 19.63
N PRO A 84 6.27 -16.66 20.69
CA PRO A 84 6.67 -16.31 22.06
C PRO A 84 8.02 -16.89 22.47
N ALA A 85 8.34 -18.09 21.97
CA ALA A 85 9.62 -18.77 22.20
C ALA A 85 10.81 -18.04 21.52
N ALA A 86 10.64 -17.59 20.28
CA ALA A 86 11.68 -16.84 19.57
C ALA A 86 11.95 -15.47 20.22
N ILE A 87 10.90 -14.80 20.71
CA ILE A 87 11.01 -13.54 21.44
C ILE A 87 11.74 -13.74 22.78
N ALA A 88 11.40 -14.80 23.53
CA ALA A 88 12.08 -15.13 24.79
C ALA A 88 13.57 -15.46 24.57
N ALA A 89 13.91 -16.23 23.54
CA ALA A 89 15.28 -16.52 23.18
C ALA A 89 16.06 -15.27 22.73
N GLY A 90 15.42 -14.38 21.97
CA GLY A 90 16.00 -13.08 21.60
C GLY A 90 16.29 -12.20 22.81
N ARG A 91 15.35 -12.14 23.77
CA ARG A 91 15.49 -11.40 25.02
C ARG A 91 16.62 -11.94 25.90
N ALA A 92 16.71 -13.25 26.08
CA ALA A 92 17.80 -13.88 26.85
C ALA A 92 19.18 -13.59 26.24
N ARG A 93 19.30 -13.58 24.90
CA ARG A 93 20.56 -13.22 24.21
C ARG A 93 20.93 -11.75 24.41
N LEU A 94 19.94 -10.85 24.46
CA LEU A 94 20.15 -9.43 24.74
C LEU A 94 20.54 -9.20 26.20
N GLU A 95 19.87 -9.84 27.15
CA GLU A 95 20.21 -9.76 28.58
C GLU A 95 21.60 -10.35 28.86
N ALA A 96 22.00 -11.45 28.21
CA ALA A 96 23.36 -11.98 28.31
C ALA A 96 24.43 -11.04 27.70
N ARG A 97 24.06 -10.23 26.70
CA ARG A 97 25.00 -9.31 26.01
C ARG A 97 25.08 -7.94 26.66
N TYR A 98 24.01 -7.47 27.30
CA TYR A 98 23.89 -6.08 27.80
C TYR A 98 23.38 -5.96 29.25
N GLY A 99 22.87 -7.02 29.86
CA GLY A 99 22.30 -7.03 31.21
C GLY A 99 23.27 -7.39 32.33
N GLY A 100 24.54 -7.69 32.02
CA GLY A 100 25.59 -7.95 33.02
C GLY A 100 26.22 -6.69 33.61
N GLY A 101 25.39 -5.71 33.99
CA GLY A 101 25.84 -4.41 34.48
C GLY A 101 24.92 -3.84 35.56
N ALA A 102 24.70 -4.60 36.63
CA ALA A 102 24.29 -4.10 37.94
C ALA A 102 24.94 -4.99 39.02
#